data_AF-A0A2S9K7K0-F1
#
_entry.id   AF-A0A2S9K7K0-F1
#
_cell.length_a   1.000
_cell.length_b   1.000
_cell.length_c   1.000
_cell.angle_alpha   90.00
_cell.angle_beta   90.00
_cell.angle_gamma   90.00
#
_symmetry.space_group_name_H-M   'P 1'
#
loop_
_entity.id
_entity.type
_entity.pdbx_description
1 polymer ?
#
loop_
_entity_poly.entity_id
_entity_poly.type
_entity_poly.pdbx_seq_one_letter_code
_entity_poly.pdbx_strand_id
1 'polypeptide(L)'
;MEEARAAAAAGDAVRLHELRRSLIRLCWRLVLLSLSLLLLAAAGLYAALVMDRLPSGNAEWLVLCGLLMLLFSCLPWLLLLRLMIGRELLDAFSAAEASLRSAEAESRRRACLVELSTLLQQARSPAELARLLLSGLAHRLPVHQGLCCYWDEGTQSLQAAARYGADGADEAQVLLRQPELAPLLLQVARSRRPVTLVRPGARYLRISSGLGDAEPAELLIHPIEHRGRLLGLLELASLQPFGDEASRLLQEIAPVLAICLDSLQRAERSERLLEQVQGANAAGQQTLEPGGGVA
;
A
#
# COMPACT_ATOMS: atom_id res chain seq x y z
N MET A 1 2.43 -8.88 21.83
CA MET A 1 2.91 -8.00 22.93
C MET A 1 4.41 -7.72 22.83
N GLU A 2 5.25 -8.69 22.44
CA GLU A 2 6.68 -8.47 22.18
C GLU A 2 6.96 -7.51 21.01
N GLU A 3 6.23 -7.60 19.90
CA GLU A 3 6.43 -6.70 18.75
C GLU A 3 6.13 -5.22 19.07
N ALA A 4 5.12 -4.95 19.92
CA ALA A 4 4.82 -3.60 20.37
C ALA A 4 5.92 -3.03 21.29
N ARG A 5 6.58 -3.88 22.10
CA ARG A 5 7.74 -3.49 22.92
C ARG A 5 8.99 -3.29 22.07
N ALA A 6 9.20 -4.09 21.03
CA ALA A 6 10.30 -3.94 20.09
C ALA A 6 10.16 -2.65 19.25
N ALA A 7 8.94 -2.32 18.80
CA ALA A 7 8.65 -1.08 18.08
C ALA A 7 8.83 0.17 18.98
N ALA A 8 8.43 0.09 20.26
CA ALA A 8 8.66 1.16 21.23
C ALA A 8 10.16 1.35 21.53
N ALA A 9 10.91 0.26 21.72
CA ALA A 9 12.36 0.31 21.95
C ALA A 9 13.13 0.85 20.73
N ALA A 10 12.70 0.52 19.51
CA ALA A 10 13.25 1.09 18.28
C ALA A 10 12.96 2.59 18.15
N GLY A 11 11.75 3.02 18.52
CA GLY A 11 11.38 4.44 18.57
C GLY A 11 12.21 5.24 19.58
N ASP A 12 12.46 4.68 20.76
CA ASP A 12 13.28 5.32 21.80
C ASP A 12 14.76 5.40 21.40
N ALA A 13 15.29 4.38 20.73
CA ALA A 13 16.66 4.39 20.22
C ALA A 13 16.88 5.47 19.14
N VAL A 14 15.91 5.68 18.26
CA VAL A 14 15.95 6.75 17.25
C VAL A 14 15.90 8.13 17.91
N ARG A 15 15.01 8.33 18.89
CA ARG A 15 14.92 9.59 19.65
C ARG A 15 16.20 9.92 20.42
N LEU A 16 16.84 8.92 21.03
CA LEU A 16 18.11 9.09 21.74
C LEU A 16 19.25 9.48 20.78
N HIS A 17 19.27 8.91 19.58
CA HIS A 17 20.27 9.25 18.57
C HIS A 17 20.10 10.68 18.04
N GLU A 18 18.87 11.13 17.83
CA GLU A 18 18.60 12.51 17.43
C GLU A 18 18.93 13.51 18.54
N LEU A 19 18.61 13.19 19.79
CA LEU A 19 18.99 13.99 20.96
C LEU A 19 20.51 14.11 21.11
N ARG A 20 21.24 13.02 20.90
CA ARG A 20 22.71 13.06 20.99
C ARG A 20 23.33 13.92 19.88
N ARG A 21 22.79 13.85 18.65
CA ARG A 21 23.24 14.71 17.54
C ARG A 21 22.91 16.18 17.77
N SER A 22 21.73 16.51 18.31
CA SER A 22 21.36 17.89 18.61
C SER A 22 22.25 18.48 19.72
N LEU A 23 22.54 17.71 20.78
CA LEU A 23 23.44 18.10 21.87
C LEU A 23 24.88 18.34 21.40
N ILE A 24 25.45 17.47 20.56
CA ILE A 24 26.81 17.65 20.02
C ILE A 24 26.88 18.91 19.15
N ARG A 25 25.85 19.17 18.33
CA ARG A 25 25.77 20.40 17.52
C ARG A 25 25.68 21.66 18.40
N LEU A 26 24.90 21.62 19.48
CA LEU A 26 24.82 22.70 20.48
C LEU A 26 26.17 22.94 21.18
N CYS A 27 26.87 21.87 21.54
CA CYS A 27 28.16 21.95 22.20
C CYS A 27 29.22 22.63 21.30
N TRP A 28 29.33 22.22 20.04
CA TRP A 28 30.23 22.88 19.07
C TRP A 28 29.89 24.36 18.85
N ARG A 29 28.61 24.73 18.89
CA ARG A 29 28.17 26.13 18.79
C ARG A 29 28.59 26.96 20.00
N LEU A 30 28.42 26.42 21.21
CA LEU A 30 28.89 27.05 22.44
C LEU A 30 30.42 27.23 22.43
N VAL A 31 31.16 26.23 21.95
CA VAL A 31 32.61 26.30 21.79
C VAL A 31 33.01 27.40 20.80
N LEU A 32 32.42 27.44 19.61
CA LEU A 32 32.70 28.48 18.60
C LEU A 32 32.36 29.89 19.09
N LEU A 33 31.23 30.06 19.79
CA LEU A 33 30.83 31.34 20.38
C LEU A 33 31.79 31.78 21.50
N SER A 34 32.21 30.85 22.36
CA SER A 34 33.18 31.14 23.42
C SER A 34 34.54 31.53 22.85
N LEU A 35 34.99 30.87 21.77
CA LEU A 35 36.25 31.16 21.09
C LEU A 35 36.20 32.51 20.37
N SER A 36 35.08 32.86 19.74
CA SER A 36 34.92 34.15 19.07
C SER A 36 34.85 35.32 20.05
N LEU A 37 34.19 35.14 21.20
CA LEU A 37 34.19 36.09 22.32
C LEU A 37 35.59 36.25 22.92
N LEU A 38 36.34 35.15 23.09
CA LEU A 38 37.71 35.17 23.59
C LEU A 38 38.64 35.95 22.64
N LEU A 39 38.54 35.71 21.32
CA LEU A 39 39.32 36.43 20.31
C LEU A 39 38.99 37.93 20.29
N LEU A 40 37.72 38.29 20.44
CA LEU A 40 37.29 39.68 20.53
C LEU A 40 37.85 40.36 21.80
N ALA A 41 37.81 39.67 22.95
CA ALA A 41 38.35 40.18 24.21
C ALA A 41 39.88 40.33 24.16
N ALA A 42 40.60 39.35 23.62
CA ALA A 42 42.05 39.41 23.45
C ALA A 42 42.47 40.56 22.54
N ALA A 43 41.72 40.80 21.46
CA ALA A 43 41.94 41.92 20.56
C ALA A 43 41.66 43.28 21.18
N GLY A 44 40.58 43.40 21.95
CA GLY A 44 40.27 44.62 22.71
C GLY A 44 41.36 44.94 23.73
N LEU A 45 41.87 43.92 24.44
CA LEU A 45 42.98 44.07 25.38
C LEU A 45 44.27 44.50 24.67
N TYR A 46 44.58 43.89 23.52
CA TYR A 46 45.74 44.26 22.71
C TYR A 46 45.63 45.71 22.21
N ALA A 47 44.47 46.12 21.71
CA ALA A 47 44.21 47.51 21.30
C ALA A 47 44.40 48.49 22.47
N ALA A 48 43.90 48.17 23.66
CA ALA A 48 44.07 49.00 24.85
C ALA A 48 45.53 49.14 25.29
N LEU A 49 46.31 48.06 25.25
CA LEU A 49 47.75 48.07 25.59
C LEU A 49 48.58 48.87 24.58
N VAL A 50 48.19 48.86 23.30
CA VAL A 50 48.87 49.57 22.23
C VAL A 50 48.48 51.06 22.19
N MET A 51 47.30 51.42 22.69
CA MET A 51 46.79 52.79 22.75
C MET A 51 47.70 53.74 23.57
N ASP A 52 48.37 53.24 24.60
CA ASP A 52 49.29 54.01 25.47
C ASP A 52 50.67 54.25 24.83
N ARG A 53 50.98 53.54 23.72
CA ARG A 53 52.27 53.59 23.02
C ARG A 53 52.23 54.24 21.63
N LEU A 54 51.06 54.70 21.17
CA LEU A 54 50.87 55.23 19.81
C LEU A 54 50.94 56.78 19.77
N PRO A 55 51.63 57.38 18.77
CA PRO A 55 51.62 58.83 18.56
C PRO A 55 50.22 59.33 18.16
N SER A 56 49.90 60.59 18.49
CA SER A 56 48.56 61.22 18.49
C SER A 56 47.80 61.27 17.14
N GLY A 57 48.28 60.64 16.07
CA GLY A 57 47.65 60.58 14.74
C GLY A 57 47.03 59.23 14.35
N ASN A 58 47.10 58.20 15.20
CA ASN A 58 46.79 56.81 14.78
C ASN A 58 45.42 56.26 15.25
N ALA A 59 44.54 57.11 15.79
CA ALA A 59 43.24 56.70 16.33
C ALA A 59 42.30 56.07 15.27
N GLU A 60 42.36 56.53 14.02
CA GLU A 60 41.53 56.03 12.92
C GLU A 60 41.83 54.54 12.59
N TRP A 61 43.09 54.15 12.66
CA TRP A 61 43.52 52.77 12.41
C TRP A 61 43.03 51.79 13.47
N LEU A 62 42.98 52.22 14.74
CA LEU A 62 42.45 51.40 15.83
C LEU A 62 40.94 51.12 15.67
N VAL A 63 40.18 52.13 15.25
CA VAL A 63 38.74 51.99 14.96
C VAL A 63 38.52 51.03 13.79
N LEU A 64 39.32 51.15 12.73
CA LEU A 64 39.20 50.31 11.54
C LEU A 64 39.54 48.84 11.84
N CYS A 65 40.58 48.57 12.63
CA CYS A 65 40.90 47.23 13.11
C CYS A 65 39.79 46.64 13.98
N GLY A 66 39.22 47.42 14.91
CA GLY A 66 38.11 46.97 15.76
C GLY A 66 36.86 46.59 14.94
N LEU A 67 36.53 47.39 13.94
CA LEU A 67 35.41 47.13 13.03
C LEU A 67 35.64 45.87 12.18
N LEU A 68 36.86 45.67 11.68
CA LEU A 68 37.23 44.48 10.90
C LEU A 68 37.14 43.21 11.74
N MET A 69 37.56 43.25 13.01
CA MET A 69 37.49 42.11 13.93
C MET A 69 36.05 41.77 14.32
N LEU A 70 35.21 42.79 14.50
CA LEU A 70 33.78 42.59 14.75
C LEU A 70 33.08 41.95 13.54
N LEU A 71 33.41 42.39 12.31
CA LEU A 71 32.96 41.75 11.08
C LEU A 71 33.44 40.30 10.96
N PHE A 72 34.72 40.04 11.22
CA PHE A 72 35.31 38.70 11.13
C PHE A 72 34.70 37.72 12.15
N SER A 73 34.28 38.21 13.33
CA SER A 73 33.61 37.40 14.35
C SER A 73 32.10 37.19 14.06
N CYS A 74 31.42 38.24 13.57
CA CYS A 74 29.97 38.23 13.38
C CYS A 74 29.53 37.56 12.07
N LEU A 75 30.29 37.75 10.97
CA LEU A 75 29.94 37.19 9.65
C LEU A 75 29.85 35.65 9.65
N PRO A 76 30.83 34.89 10.18
CA PRO A 76 30.72 33.44 10.24
C PRO A 76 29.55 32.99 11.11
N TRP A 77 29.26 33.71 12.20
CA TRP A 77 28.13 33.42 13.07
C TRP A 77 26.78 33.64 12.36
N LEU A 78 26.62 34.75 11.64
CA LEU A 78 25.44 35.04 10.82
C LEU A 78 25.27 34.05 9.66
N LEU A 79 26.39 33.65 9.03
CA LEU A 79 26.39 32.64 7.97
C LEU A 79 25.99 31.26 8.53
N LEU A 80 26.56 30.85 9.67
CA LEU A 80 26.19 29.60 10.35
C LEU A 80 24.73 29.61 10.79
N LEU A 81 24.23 30.73 11.32
CA LEU A 81 22.83 30.91 11.70
C LEU A 81 21.92 30.76 10.48
N ARG A 82 22.23 31.41 9.35
CA ARG A 82 21.48 31.27 8.09
C ARG A 82 21.50 29.84 7.54
N LEU A 83 22.66 29.20 7.51
CA LEU A 83 22.81 27.82 7.02
C LEU A 83 22.04 26.82 7.89
N MET A 84 21.98 27.07 9.20
CA MET A 84 21.25 26.24 10.14
C MET A 84 19.74 26.39 10.00
N ILE A 85 19.23 27.62 9.99
CA ILE A 85 17.79 27.89 9.81
C ILE A 85 17.32 27.30 8.48
N GLY A 86 18.13 27.42 7.41
CA GLY A 86 17.82 26.84 6.12
C GLY A 86 17.70 25.30 6.13
N ARG A 87 18.58 24.61 6.89
CA ARG A 87 18.54 23.15 6.99
C ARG A 87 17.35 22.64 7.80
N GLU A 88 17.14 23.18 9.00
CA GLU A 88 16.00 22.77 9.85
C GLU A 88 14.67 23.06 9.16
N LEU A 89 14.57 24.18 8.44
CA LEU A 89 13.38 24.51 7.67
C LEU A 89 13.16 23.53 6.50
N LEU A 90 14.23 23.12 5.80
CA LEU A 90 14.14 22.16 4.70
C LEU A 90 13.75 20.77 5.19
N ASP A 91 14.34 20.32 6.30
CA ASP A 91 14.03 19.03 6.92
C ASP A 91 12.58 19.02 7.42
N ALA A 92 12.14 20.07 8.13
CA ALA A 92 10.76 20.21 8.59
C ALA A 92 9.76 20.27 7.42
N PHE A 93 10.10 20.97 6.34
CA PHE A 93 9.26 21.06 5.14
C PHE A 93 9.15 19.70 4.44
N SER A 94 10.26 18.99 4.24
CA SER A 94 10.25 17.65 3.63
C SER A 94 9.47 16.63 4.48
N ALA A 95 9.58 16.71 5.80
CA ALA A 95 8.82 15.88 6.74
C ALA A 95 7.32 16.20 6.70
N ALA A 96 6.96 17.48 6.59
CA ALA A 96 5.57 17.91 6.40
C ALA A 96 5.00 17.43 5.06
N GLU A 97 5.76 17.57 3.96
CA GLU A 97 5.37 17.04 2.65
C GLU A 97 5.20 15.53 2.66
N ALA A 98 6.14 14.79 3.27
CA ALA A 98 6.06 13.34 3.39
C ALA A 98 4.82 12.91 4.20
N SER A 99 4.53 13.63 5.29
CA SER A 99 3.34 13.41 6.11
C SER A 99 2.06 13.66 5.32
N LEU A 100 2.01 14.76 4.55
CA LEU A 100 0.87 15.08 3.69
C LEU A 100 0.67 14.03 2.60
N ARG A 101 1.73 13.62 1.90
CA ARG A 101 1.67 12.56 0.88
C ARG A 101 1.17 11.24 1.46
N SER A 102 1.62 10.88 2.66
CA SER A 102 1.15 9.66 3.33
C SER A 102 -0.34 9.75 3.71
N ALA A 103 -0.79 10.91 4.19
CA ALA A 103 -2.18 11.16 4.54
C ALA A 103 -3.08 11.18 3.30
N GLU A 104 -2.63 11.76 2.20
CA GLU A 104 -3.34 11.73 0.91
C GLU A 104 -3.44 10.32 0.35
N ALA A 105 -2.35 9.54 0.37
CA ALA A 105 -2.37 8.15 -0.07
C ALA A 105 -3.37 7.31 0.74
N GLU A 106 -3.33 7.42 2.07
CA GLU A 106 -4.27 6.77 2.97
C GLU A 106 -5.72 7.21 2.70
N SER A 107 -5.97 8.50 2.48
CA SER A 107 -7.29 9.01 2.15
C SER A 107 -7.80 8.48 0.81
N ARG A 108 -6.95 8.42 -0.23
CA ARG A 108 -7.30 7.88 -1.55
C ARG A 108 -7.63 6.39 -1.45
N ARG A 109 -6.84 5.64 -0.70
CA ARG A 109 -7.05 4.22 -0.44
C ARG A 109 -8.37 3.96 0.28
N ARG A 110 -8.68 4.73 1.33
CA ARG A 110 -9.96 4.66 2.04
C ARG A 110 -11.14 5.00 1.14
N ALA A 111 -11.04 6.05 0.34
CA ALA A 111 -12.09 6.41 -0.61
C ALA A 111 -12.34 5.28 -1.63
N CYS A 112 -11.26 4.69 -2.17
CA CYS A 112 -11.32 3.54 -3.06
C CYS A 112 -12.02 2.34 -2.41
N LEU A 113 -11.68 2.03 -1.16
CA LEU A 113 -12.32 0.93 -0.42
C LEU A 113 -13.81 1.15 -0.20
N VAL A 114 -14.22 2.35 0.19
CA VAL A 114 -15.64 2.68 0.39
C VAL A 114 -16.40 2.53 -0.93
N GLU A 115 -15.85 3.05 -2.02
CA GLU A 115 -16.48 2.99 -3.34
C GLU A 115 -16.60 1.54 -3.83
N LEU A 116 -15.49 0.78 -3.80
CA LEU A 116 -15.49 -0.64 -4.19
C LEU A 116 -16.44 -1.46 -3.31
N SER A 117 -16.43 -1.26 -2.00
CA SER A 117 -17.33 -1.98 -1.08
C SER A 117 -18.80 -1.72 -1.42
N THR A 118 -19.14 -0.47 -1.73
CA THR A 118 -20.50 -0.08 -2.13
C THR A 118 -20.90 -0.73 -3.44
N LEU A 119 -19.99 -0.80 -4.42
CA LEU A 119 -20.24 -1.48 -5.70
C LEU A 119 -20.46 -2.99 -5.50
N LEU A 120 -19.62 -3.64 -4.72
CA LEU A 120 -19.73 -5.08 -4.45
C LEU A 120 -21.04 -5.46 -3.76
N GLN A 121 -21.53 -4.61 -2.85
CA GLN A 121 -22.80 -4.84 -2.16
C GLN A 121 -24.04 -4.77 -3.08
N GLN A 122 -23.92 -4.19 -4.27
CA GLN A 122 -25.03 -4.10 -5.23
C GLN A 122 -25.19 -5.36 -6.08
N ALA A 123 -24.18 -6.26 -6.07
CA ALA A 123 -24.21 -7.47 -6.86
C ALA A 123 -25.36 -8.40 -6.44
N ARG A 124 -26.05 -8.97 -7.44
CA ARG A 124 -27.21 -9.86 -7.24
C ARG A 124 -26.88 -11.33 -7.47
N SER A 125 -25.72 -11.60 -8.05
CA SER A 125 -25.21 -12.96 -8.25
C SER A 125 -23.71 -13.01 -7.96
N PRO A 126 -23.17 -14.17 -7.57
CA PRO A 126 -21.73 -14.34 -7.47
C PRO A 126 -21.04 -13.90 -8.77
N ALA A 127 -21.46 -14.37 -9.95
CA ALA A 127 -20.80 -14.00 -11.20
C ALA A 127 -20.74 -12.48 -11.44
N GLU A 128 -21.81 -11.75 -11.11
CA GLU A 128 -21.83 -10.28 -11.15
C GLU A 128 -20.86 -9.65 -10.14
N LEU A 129 -20.82 -10.15 -8.90
CA LEU A 129 -19.90 -9.70 -7.86
C LEU A 129 -18.44 -9.83 -8.33
N ALA A 130 -18.08 -10.96 -8.91
CA ALA A 130 -16.73 -11.20 -9.44
C ALA A 130 -16.38 -10.26 -10.59
N ARG A 131 -17.30 -9.98 -11.52
CA ARG A 131 -17.09 -9.01 -12.60
C ARG A 131 -16.90 -7.58 -12.07
N LEU A 132 -17.74 -7.16 -11.12
CA LEU A 132 -17.64 -5.84 -10.49
C LEU A 132 -16.33 -5.69 -9.73
N LEU A 133 -15.89 -6.74 -9.01
CA LEU A 133 -14.61 -6.76 -8.33
C LEU A 133 -13.45 -6.59 -9.32
N LEU A 134 -13.38 -7.43 -10.35
CA LEU A 134 -12.25 -7.42 -11.29
C LEU A 134 -12.17 -6.10 -12.05
N SER A 135 -13.30 -5.61 -12.57
CA SER A 135 -13.37 -4.29 -13.20
C SER A 135 -12.99 -3.19 -12.22
N GLY A 136 -13.51 -3.26 -10.99
CA GLY A 136 -13.23 -2.32 -9.92
C GLY A 136 -11.74 -2.24 -9.60
N LEU A 137 -11.08 -3.38 -9.41
CA LEU A 137 -9.65 -3.48 -9.14
C LEU A 137 -8.82 -2.99 -10.32
N ALA A 138 -9.17 -3.34 -11.56
CA ALA A 138 -8.43 -2.92 -12.75
C ALA A 138 -8.45 -1.41 -12.99
N HIS A 139 -9.46 -0.68 -12.50
CA HIS A 139 -9.48 0.78 -12.58
C HIS A 139 -8.55 1.47 -11.56
N ARG A 140 -8.12 0.80 -10.48
CA ARG A 140 -7.31 1.41 -9.41
C ARG A 140 -5.91 0.79 -9.27
N LEU A 141 -5.77 -0.47 -9.66
CA LEU A 141 -4.54 -1.23 -9.62
C LEU A 141 -4.11 -1.56 -11.05
N PRO A 142 -2.82 -1.84 -11.29
CA PRO A 142 -2.33 -2.17 -12.63
C PRO A 142 -2.70 -3.60 -13.06
N VAL A 143 -3.96 -4.01 -12.91
CA VAL A 143 -4.44 -5.33 -13.32
C VAL A 143 -4.70 -5.31 -14.82
N HIS A 144 -4.03 -6.21 -15.55
CA HIS A 144 -4.21 -6.35 -16.99
C HIS A 144 -5.01 -7.60 -17.34
N GLN A 145 -4.87 -8.65 -16.53
CA GLN A 145 -5.75 -9.81 -16.57
C GLN A 145 -6.14 -10.21 -15.16
N GLY A 146 -7.34 -10.76 -15.02
CA GLY A 146 -7.83 -11.26 -13.74
C GLY A 146 -8.78 -12.42 -13.92
N LEU A 147 -8.77 -13.32 -12.94
CA LEU A 147 -9.64 -14.47 -12.82
C LEU A 147 -10.17 -14.53 -11.38
N CYS A 148 -11.47 -14.63 -11.23
CA CYS A 148 -12.10 -14.93 -9.96
C CYS A 148 -12.73 -16.32 -10.05
N CYS A 149 -12.46 -17.19 -9.09
CA CYS A 149 -12.98 -18.54 -9.01
C CYS A 149 -13.74 -18.76 -7.71
N TYR A 150 -14.76 -19.60 -7.76
CA TYR A 150 -15.44 -20.13 -6.58
C TYR A 150 -14.94 -21.50 -6.21
N TRP A 151 -14.88 -21.73 -4.90
CA TRP A 151 -14.56 -23.01 -4.34
C TRP A 151 -15.85 -23.75 -3.99
N ASP A 152 -16.05 -24.91 -4.63
CA ASP A 152 -17.09 -25.85 -4.22
C ASP A 152 -16.50 -26.82 -3.19
N GLU A 153 -16.94 -26.71 -1.93
CA GLU A 153 -16.50 -27.58 -0.85
C GLU A 153 -16.92 -29.05 -1.06
N GLY A 154 -18.04 -29.30 -1.75
CA GLY A 154 -18.57 -30.65 -1.95
C GLY A 154 -17.75 -31.46 -2.95
N THR A 155 -17.37 -30.84 -4.06
CA THR A 155 -16.56 -31.48 -5.11
C THR A 155 -15.06 -31.21 -4.97
N GLN A 156 -14.66 -30.33 -4.03
CA GLN A 156 -13.30 -29.81 -3.88
C GLN A 156 -12.72 -29.28 -5.20
N SER A 157 -13.56 -28.58 -5.97
CA SER A 157 -13.22 -28.09 -7.31
C SER A 157 -13.34 -26.58 -7.39
N LEU A 158 -12.55 -25.99 -8.29
CA LEU A 158 -12.66 -24.59 -8.66
C LEU A 158 -13.57 -24.42 -9.88
N GLN A 159 -14.41 -23.39 -9.82
CA GLN A 159 -15.25 -22.97 -10.92
C GLN A 159 -14.94 -21.50 -11.22
N ALA A 160 -14.64 -21.17 -12.47
CA ALA A 160 -14.42 -19.79 -12.87
C ALA A 160 -15.73 -18.99 -12.79
N ALA A 161 -15.68 -17.82 -12.18
CA ALA A 161 -16.82 -16.95 -11.95
C ALA A 161 -16.84 -15.75 -12.89
N ALA A 162 -15.67 -15.17 -13.14
CA ALA A 162 -15.48 -14.04 -14.03
C ALA A 162 -14.03 -13.94 -14.47
N ARG A 163 -13.82 -13.33 -15.64
CA ARG A 163 -12.51 -12.94 -16.16
C ARG A 163 -12.47 -11.46 -16.55
N TYR A 164 -11.27 -10.92 -16.50
CA TYR A 164 -10.94 -9.58 -16.99
C TYR A 164 -9.72 -9.67 -17.91
N GLY A 165 -9.72 -8.90 -19.01
CA GLY A 165 -8.61 -8.87 -19.97
C GLY A 165 -8.42 -10.16 -20.78
N ALA A 166 -9.51 -10.90 -21.00
CA ALA A 166 -9.50 -12.25 -21.55
C ALA A 166 -9.93 -12.33 -23.03
N ASP A 167 -9.53 -13.42 -23.69
CA ASP A 167 -9.75 -13.76 -25.11
C ASP A 167 -11.18 -14.20 -25.47
N GLY A 168 -12.20 -13.74 -24.74
CA GLY A 168 -13.61 -14.05 -25.03
C GLY A 168 -14.02 -15.52 -24.87
N ALA A 169 -13.11 -16.38 -24.39
CA ALA A 169 -13.43 -17.77 -24.07
C ALA A 169 -14.37 -17.86 -22.86
N ASP A 170 -15.34 -18.78 -22.95
CA ASP A 170 -16.28 -19.15 -21.89
C ASP A 170 -15.55 -19.40 -20.56
N GLU A 171 -16.03 -18.77 -19.48
CA GLU A 171 -15.44 -18.89 -18.14
C GLU A 171 -15.27 -20.36 -17.74
N ALA A 172 -16.23 -21.23 -18.06
CA ALA A 172 -16.19 -22.65 -17.72
C ALA A 172 -15.01 -23.40 -18.36
N GLN A 173 -14.47 -22.91 -19.48
CA GLN A 173 -13.39 -23.59 -20.21
C GLN A 173 -11.99 -23.18 -19.75
N VAL A 174 -11.87 -22.19 -18.86
CA VAL A 174 -10.59 -21.54 -18.54
C VAL A 174 -9.63 -22.49 -17.85
N LEU A 175 -10.10 -23.17 -16.80
CA LEU A 175 -9.31 -24.16 -16.05
C LEU A 175 -9.01 -25.42 -16.87
N LEU A 176 -9.77 -25.67 -17.94
CA LEU A 176 -9.56 -26.77 -18.87
C LEU A 176 -8.55 -26.43 -19.97
N ARG A 177 -8.53 -25.16 -20.43
CA ARG A 177 -7.63 -24.68 -21.47
C ARG A 177 -6.22 -24.38 -20.97
N GLN A 178 -6.06 -24.13 -19.69
CA GLN A 178 -4.77 -23.81 -19.06
C GLN A 178 -4.54 -24.72 -17.84
N PRO A 179 -4.35 -26.04 -18.05
CA PRO A 179 -4.20 -27.00 -16.97
C PRO A 179 -2.99 -26.73 -16.07
N GLU A 180 -2.00 -25.96 -16.54
CA GLU A 180 -0.83 -25.55 -15.77
C GLU A 180 -1.16 -24.56 -14.65
N LEU A 181 -2.24 -23.78 -14.79
CA LEU A 181 -2.69 -22.82 -13.76
C LEU A 181 -3.46 -23.50 -12.63
N ALA A 182 -4.15 -24.61 -12.92
CA ALA A 182 -4.95 -25.32 -11.95
C ALA A 182 -4.15 -25.82 -10.71
N PRO A 183 -2.95 -26.42 -10.85
CA PRO A 183 -2.14 -26.84 -9.70
C PRO A 183 -1.81 -25.71 -8.73
N LEU A 184 -1.49 -24.51 -9.23
CA LEU A 184 -1.12 -23.40 -8.35
C LEU A 184 -2.34 -22.82 -7.62
N LEU A 185 -3.46 -22.66 -8.33
CA LEU A 185 -4.73 -22.26 -7.71
C LEU A 185 -5.17 -23.28 -6.64
N LEU A 186 -5.05 -24.58 -6.93
CA LEU A 186 -5.35 -25.64 -5.95
C LEU A 186 -4.38 -25.64 -4.77
N GLN A 187 -3.10 -25.34 -4.99
CA GLN A 187 -2.12 -25.21 -3.92
C GLN A 187 -2.45 -24.03 -3.00
N VAL A 188 -2.88 -22.88 -3.56
CA VAL A 188 -3.35 -21.74 -2.76
C VAL A 188 -4.64 -22.08 -2.02
N ALA A 189 -5.58 -22.78 -2.68
CA ALA A 189 -6.82 -23.24 -2.05
C ALA A 189 -6.55 -24.12 -0.82
N ARG A 190 -5.59 -25.05 -0.94
CA ARG A 190 -5.20 -25.97 0.14
C ARG A 190 -4.41 -25.28 1.24
N SER A 191 -3.42 -24.47 0.86
CA SER A 191 -2.51 -23.83 1.82
C SER A 191 -3.12 -22.61 2.51
N ARG A 192 -4.15 -22.00 1.92
CA ARG A 192 -4.79 -20.77 2.39
C ARG A 192 -3.79 -19.63 2.58
N ARG A 193 -2.78 -19.60 1.72
CA ARG A 193 -1.73 -18.58 1.73
C ARG A 193 -1.67 -17.90 0.37
N PRO A 194 -1.69 -16.56 0.33
CA PRO A 194 -1.52 -15.86 -0.93
C PRO A 194 -0.14 -16.19 -1.52
N VAL A 195 -0.07 -16.23 -2.85
CA VAL A 195 1.15 -16.46 -3.60
C VAL A 195 1.37 -15.29 -4.55
N THR A 196 2.60 -14.80 -4.59
CA THR A 196 3.05 -13.80 -5.57
C THR A 196 4.19 -14.40 -6.38
N LEU A 197 4.03 -14.46 -7.69
CA LEU A 197 5.09 -14.84 -8.62
C LEU A 197 5.62 -13.59 -9.31
N VAL A 198 6.91 -13.34 -9.17
CA VAL A 198 7.61 -12.26 -9.87
C VAL A 198 8.21 -12.83 -11.15
N ARG A 199 7.83 -12.24 -12.29
CA ARG A 199 8.25 -12.65 -13.65
C ARG A 199 8.03 -14.15 -13.90
N PRO A 200 6.78 -14.65 -13.95
CA PRO A 200 6.50 -16.06 -14.17
C PRO A 200 6.89 -16.56 -15.59
N GLY A 201 7.16 -15.63 -16.53
CA GLY A 201 7.68 -15.91 -17.88
C GLY A 201 6.60 -16.20 -18.93
N ALA A 202 6.94 -16.01 -20.21
CA ALA A 202 6.01 -16.17 -21.35
C ALA A 202 5.32 -17.54 -21.45
N ARG A 203 5.99 -18.61 -21.00
CA ARG A 203 5.44 -19.97 -21.07
C ARG A 203 4.36 -20.22 -20.03
N TYR A 204 4.30 -19.39 -18.99
CA TYR A 204 3.33 -19.51 -17.91
C TYR A 204 2.03 -18.78 -18.25
N LEU A 205 2.14 -17.50 -18.66
CA LEU A 205 1.01 -16.65 -19.01
C LEU A 205 1.47 -15.58 -20.01
N ARG A 206 0.61 -15.22 -20.96
CA ARG A 206 0.79 -14.08 -21.86
C ARG A 206 -0.38 -13.12 -21.73
N ILE A 207 -0.08 -11.85 -21.55
CA ILE A 207 -1.07 -10.78 -21.59
C ILE A 207 -1.18 -10.31 -23.03
N SER A 208 -2.29 -10.66 -23.68
CA SER A 208 -2.52 -10.38 -25.09
C SER A 208 -3.38 -9.13 -25.30
N SER A 209 -3.14 -8.46 -26.42
CA SER A 209 -3.92 -7.34 -26.94
C SER A 209 -4.16 -7.55 -28.44
N GLY A 210 -4.96 -6.69 -29.07
CA GLY A 210 -5.12 -6.70 -30.52
C GLY A 210 -3.83 -6.40 -31.30
N LEU A 211 -2.79 -5.89 -30.64
CA LEU A 211 -1.53 -5.49 -31.28
C LEU A 211 -0.39 -6.50 -31.06
N GLY A 212 -0.57 -7.46 -30.17
CA GLY A 212 0.49 -8.36 -29.75
C GLY A 212 0.34 -8.73 -28.28
N ASP A 213 1.37 -9.34 -27.72
CA ASP A 213 1.33 -9.88 -26.37
C ASP A 213 2.61 -9.54 -25.59
N ALA A 214 2.52 -9.66 -24.27
CA ALA A 214 3.61 -9.38 -23.36
C ALA A 214 3.62 -10.37 -22.19
N GLU A 215 4.80 -10.55 -21.60
CA GLU A 215 4.98 -11.34 -20.38
C GLU A 215 4.54 -10.52 -19.15
N PRO A 216 3.79 -11.12 -18.20
CA PRO A 216 3.48 -10.45 -16.95
C PRO A 216 4.75 -10.22 -16.10
N ALA A 217 4.84 -9.06 -15.48
CA ALA A 217 5.85 -8.74 -14.48
C ALA A 217 5.53 -9.40 -13.13
N GLU A 218 4.25 -9.49 -12.77
CA GLU A 218 3.80 -10.12 -11.54
C GLU A 218 2.46 -10.84 -11.72
N LEU A 219 2.30 -11.94 -10.98
CA LEU A 219 1.06 -12.68 -10.80
C LEU A 219 0.78 -12.80 -9.30
N LEU A 220 -0.43 -12.46 -8.89
CA LEU A 220 -0.87 -12.53 -7.50
C LEU A 220 -2.10 -13.44 -7.42
N ILE A 221 -2.05 -14.41 -6.52
CA ILE A 221 -3.16 -15.32 -6.23
C ILE A 221 -3.51 -15.16 -4.74
N HIS A 222 -4.75 -14.77 -4.47
CA HIS A 222 -5.25 -14.49 -3.12
C HIS A 222 -6.45 -15.39 -2.78
N PRO A 223 -6.41 -16.14 -1.66
CA PRO A 223 -7.57 -16.90 -1.20
C PRO A 223 -8.64 -15.95 -0.63
N ILE A 224 -9.91 -16.26 -0.88
CA ILE A 224 -11.05 -15.51 -0.33
C ILE A 224 -11.69 -16.38 0.75
N GLU A 225 -11.61 -15.93 2.00
CA GLU A 225 -12.06 -16.71 3.15
C GLU A 225 -13.05 -15.94 4.02
N HIS A 226 -14.08 -16.63 4.51
CA HIS A 226 -15.00 -16.12 5.51
C HIS A 226 -15.22 -17.18 6.59
N ARG A 227 -15.04 -16.82 7.86
CA ARG A 227 -15.27 -17.70 9.02
C ARG A 227 -14.57 -19.07 8.91
N GLY A 228 -13.32 -19.07 8.42
CA GLY A 228 -12.51 -20.28 8.27
C GLY A 228 -12.91 -21.20 7.10
N ARG A 229 -13.83 -20.76 6.23
CA ARG A 229 -14.21 -21.45 4.99
C ARG A 229 -13.62 -20.71 3.79
N LEU A 230 -13.09 -21.48 2.85
CA LEU A 230 -12.63 -20.97 1.56
C LEU A 230 -13.84 -20.81 0.65
N LEU A 231 -14.08 -19.60 0.17
CA LEU A 231 -15.19 -19.28 -0.73
C LEU A 231 -14.74 -19.25 -2.19
N GLY A 232 -13.47 -18.93 -2.43
CA GLY A 232 -12.94 -18.73 -3.77
C GLY A 232 -11.49 -18.29 -3.80
N LEU A 233 -11.01 -18.00 -5.00
CA LEU A 233 -9.68 -17.44 -5.25
C LEU A 233 -9.78 -16.27 -6.22
N LEU A 234 -8.89 -15.31 -6.01
CA LEU A 234 -8.68 -14.18 -6.89
C LEU A 234 -7.26 -14.27 -7.47
N GLU A 235 -7.14 -14.32 -8.78
CA GLU A 235 -5.87 -14.31 -9.50
C GLU A 235 -5.79 -13.04 -10.36
N LEU A 236 -4.66 -12.32 -10.27
CA LEU A 236 -4.43 -11.05 -10.94
C LEU A 236 -3.05 -11.07 -11.59
N ALA A 237 -2.96 -10.66 -12.86
CA ALA A 237 -1.70 -10.51 -13.58
C ALA A 237 -1.49 -9.04 -14.00
N SER A 238 -0.24 -8.60 -13.93
CA SER A 238 0.16 -7.24 -14.29
C SER A 238 1.43 -7.21 -15.14
N LEU A 239 1.51 -6.24 -16.05
CA LEU A 239 2.74 -5.89 -16.79
C LEU A 239 3.74 -5.07 -15.96
N GLN A 240 3.37 -4.66 -14.75
CA GLN A 240 4.23 -3.95 -13.81
C GLN A 240 4.07 -4.52 -12.40
N PRO A 241 5.02 -4.27 -11.48
CA PRO A 241 4.84 -4.68 -10.09
C PRO A 241 3.60 -4.06 -9.47
N PHE A 242 2.85 -4.84 -8.68
CA PHE A 242 1.66 -4.38 -7.96
C PHE A 242 2.02 -3.38 -6.85
N GLY A 243 3.17 -3.57 -6.21
CA GLY A 243 3.63 -2.77 -5.07
C GLY A 243 2.81 -2.98 -3.78
N ASP A 244 3.27 -2.37 -2.69
CA ASP A 244 2.68 -2.58 -1.36
C ASP A 244 1.22 -2.10 -1.26
N GLU A 245 0.88 -1.04 -1.99
CA GLU A 245 -0.44 -0.42 -1.95
C GLU A 245 -1.54 -1.35 -2.48
N ALA A 246 -1.24 -2.10 -3.55
CA ALA A 246 -2.15 -3.10 -4.09
C ALA A 246 -2.41 -4.23 -3.10
N SER A 247 -1.36 -4.72 -2.42
CA SER A 247 -1.49 -5.77 -1.41
C SER A 247 -2.35 -5.31 -0.23
N ARG A 248 -2.15 -4.08 0.26
CA ARG A 248 -2.98 -3.49 1.32
C ARG A 248 -4.43 -3.34 0.91
N LEU A 249 -4.70 -2.82 -0.30
CA LEU A 249 -6.05 -2.69 -0.81
C LEU A 249 -6.75 -4.05 -0.89
N LEU A 250 -6.06 -5.08 -1.40
CA LEU A 250 -6.57 -6.45 -1.48
C LEU A 250 -6.87 -7.04 -0.11
N GLN A 251 -5.99 -6.85 0.87
CA GLN A 251 -6.20 -7.31 2.24
C GLN A 251 -7.43 -6.64 2.89
N GLU A 252 -7.69 -5.39 2.57
CA GLU A 252 -8.82 -4.64 3.14
C GLU A 252 -10.15 -4.89 2.43
N ILE A 253 -10.15 -5.13 1.12
CA ILE A 253 -11.38 -5.45 0.36
C ILE A 253 -11.76 -6.94 0.47
N ALA A 254 -10.80 -7.84 0.72
CA ALA A 254 -11.06 -9.28 0.78
C ALA A 254 -12.14 -9.67 1.81
N PRO A 255 -12.19 -9.11 3.04
CA PRO A 255 -13.27 -9.40 3.99
C PRO A 255 -14.65 -8.99 3.47
N VAL A 256 -14.74 -7.82 2.80
CA VAL A 256 -16.01 -7.33 2.23
C VAL A 256 -16.48 -8.26 1.11
N LEU A 257 -15.56 -8.59 0.20
CA LEU A 257 -15.80 -9.54 -0.87
C LEU A 257 -16.27 -10.90 -0.33
N ALA A 258 -15.62 -11.40 0.72
CA ALA A 258 -15.94 -12.69 1.31
C ALA A 258 -17.34 -12.72 1.94
N ILE A 259 -17.75 -11.63 2.61
CA ILE A 259 -19.10 -11.50 3.18
C ILE A 259 -20.15 -11.46 2.06
N CYS A 260 -19.94 -10.62 1.03
CA CYS A 260 -20.86 -10.54 -0.11
C CYS A 260 -20.98 -11.88 -0.83
N LEU A 261 -19.86 -12.56 -1.07
CA LEU A 261 -19.83 -13.84 -1.76
C LEU A 261 -20.54 -14.95 -0.96
N ASP A 262 -20.28 -15.07 0.35
CA ASP A 262 -20.95 -16.05 1.20
C ASP A 262 -22.47 -15.81 1.23
N SER A 263 -22.90 -14.54 1.30
CA SER A 263 -24.32 -14.18 1.27
C SER A 263 -24.98 -14.59 -0.05
N LEU A 264 -24.36 -14.29 -1.19
CA LEU A 264 -24.89 -14.62 -2.51
C LEU A 264 -24.90 -16.13 -2.78
N GLN A 265 -23.85 -16.86 -2.40
CA GLN A 265 -23.82 -18.32 -2.53
C GLN A 265 -24.90 -19.00 -1.69
N ARG A 266 -25.19 -18.49 -0.48
CA ARG A 266 -26.29 -19.00 0.36
C ARG A 266 -27.66 -18.71 -0.24
N ALA A 267 -27.85 -17.53 -0.83
CA ALA A 267 -29.08 -17.16 -1.52
C ALA A 267 -29.34 -18.12 -2.70
N GLU A 268 -28.36 -18.29 -3.60
CA GLU A 268 -28.48 -19.22 -4.75
C GLU A 268 -28.76 -20.66 -4.29
N ARG A 269 -28.09 -21.13 -3.24
CA ARG A 269 -28.32 -22.49 -2.74
C ARG A 269 -29.74 -22.64 -2.17
N SER A 270 -30.25 -21.62 -1.49
CA SER A 270 -31.60 -21.63 -0.92
C SER A 270 -32.65 -21.64 -2.03
N GLU A 271 -32.46 -20.83 -3.09
CA GLU A 271 -33.33 -20.82 -4.27
C GLU A 271 -33.34 -22.17 -4.98
N ARG A 272 -32.17 -22.77 -5.26
CA ARG A 272 -32.07 -24.11 -5.88
C ARG A 272 -32.76 -25.19 -5.05
N LEU A 273 -32.65 -25.13 -3.72
CA LEU A 273 -33.32 -26.09 -2.84
C LEU A 273 -34.84 -25.91 -2.87
N LEU A 274 -35.34 -24.67 -2.92
CA LEU A 274 -36.77 -24.39 -3.06
C LEU A 274 -37.32 -24.91 -4.40
N GLU A 275 -36.61 -24.69 -5.50
CA GLU A 275 -36.97 -25.21 -6.82
C GLU A 275 -37.04 -26.74 -6.82
N GLN A 276 -36.08 -27.42 -6.19
CA GLN A 276 -36.08 -28.89 -6.07
C GLN A 276 -37.29 -29.41 -5.30
N VAL A 277 -37.64 -28.76 -4.18
CA VAL A 277 -38.80 -29.14 -3.36
C VAL A 277 -40.11 -28.89 -4.12
N GLN A 278 -40.24 -27.74 -4.78
CA GLN A 278 -41.42 -27.40 -5.57
C GLN A 278 -41.58 -28.32 -6.78
N GLY A 279 -40.49 -28.62 -7.48
CA GLY A 279 -40.47 -29.56 -8.61
C GLY A 279 -40.84 -30.99 -8.20
N ALA A 280 -40.31 -31.47 -7.07
CA ALA A 280 -40.65 -32.78 -6.52
C ALA A 280 -42.13 -32.88 -6.13
N ASN A 281 -42.68 -31.82 -5.51
CA ASN A 281 -44.10 -31.77 -5.13
C ASN A 281 -45.03 -31.73 -6.35
N ALA A 282 -44.66 -31.00 -7.41
CA ALA A 282 -45.44 -30.95 -8.66
C ALA A 282 -45.44 -32.30 -9.40
N ALA A 283 -44.30 -33.00 -9.44
CA ALA A 283 -44.20 -34.34 -10.02
C ALA A 283 -45.00 -35.40 -9.21
N GLY A 284 -45.02 -35.27 -7.88
CA GLY A 284 -45.83 -36.11 -7.00
C GLY A 284 -47.34 -35.94 -7.22
N GLN A 285 -47.81 -34.72 -7.48
CA GLN A 285 -49.22 -34.41 -7.74
C GLN A 285 -49.70 -34.93 -9.11
N GLN A 286 -48.85 -34.93 -10.15
CA GLN A 286 -49.21 -35.51 -11.45
C GLN A 286 -49.32 -37.04 -11.44
N THR A 287 -48.65 -37.71 -10.50
CA THR A 287 -48.71 -39.18 -10.36
C THR A 287 -50.00 -39.65 -9.66
N LEU A 288 -50.72 -38.74 -8.99
CA LEU A 288 -51.95 -39.04 -8.24
C LEU A 288 -53.25 -38.86 -9.06
N GLU A 289 -53.17 -38.48 -10.33
CA GLU A 289 -54.31 -38.42 -11.26
C GLU A 289 -54.27 -39.55 -12.33
N PRO A 290 -54.47 -40.84 -11.99
CA PRO A 290 -54.86 -41.84 -12.98
C PRO A 290 -56.38 -42.00 -12.98
N GLY A 291 -57.02 -41.49 -14.04
CA GLY A 291 -58.25 -42.05 -14.61
C GLY A 291 -59.45 -42.23 -13.66
N GLY A 292 -60.08 -41.14 -13.23
CA GLY A 292 -61.43 -41.17 -12.69
C GLY A 292 -62.47 -40.79 -13.76
N GLY A 293 -63.08 -41.79 -14.41
CA GLY A 293 -64.38 -41.61 -15.09
C GLY A 293 -64.49 -42.11 -16.53
N VAL A 294 -64.51 -43.43 -16.71
CA VAL A 294 -65.31 -44.06 -17.78
C VAL A 294 -66.42 -44.84 -17.09
N ALA A 295 -67.65 -44.32 -17.18
CA ALA A 295 -68.91 -45.07 -17.16
C ALA A 295 -70.03 -44.12 -17.61
#